data_AF-A0A2S0M0R3-F1
#
_entry.id   AF-A0A2S0M0R3-F1
#
_cell.length_a   1.000
_cell.length_b   1.000
_cell.length_c   1.000
_cell.angle_alpha   90.00
_cell.angle_beta   90.00
_cell.angle_gamma   90.00
#
_symmetry.space_group_name_H-M   'P 1'
#
loop_
_entity.id
_entity.type
_entity.pdbx_description
1 polymer ?
#
loop_
_entity_poly.entity_id
_entity_poly.type
_entity_poly.pdbx_seq_one_letter_code
_entity_poly.pdbx_strand_id
1 'polypeptide(L)'
;MTTTPDTDFPAGLLIQVVRPAPSTYGDLTLGGVSAEAKQLTLIGIIDADGDYEQLPKQSRVFPARPDAPAVVLDRTAGGFPILVPASHHPETGWGRVRTHTMAGGNFGASSDSRVGDALLAVSGSRFYGAVAIHDRIER
;
A
#
# COMPACT_ATOMS: atom_id res chain seq x y z
N MET A 1 -0.37 28.97 23.09
CA MET A 1 0.38 28.21 22.06
C MET A 1 -0.25 26.83 22.00
N THR A 2 -1.14 26.62 21.04
CA THR A 2 -1.79 25.33 20.79
C THR A 2 -0.80 24.46 20.04
N THR A 3 -0.26 23.44 20.70
CA THR A 3 0.51 22.38 20.05
C THR A 3 -0.45 21.58 19.17
N THR A 4 -0.40 21.79 17.86
CA THR A 4 -0.98 20.86 16.89
C THR A 4 -0.33 19.50 17.15
N PRO A 5 -1.09 18.39 17.35
CA PRO A 5 -0.47 17.09 17.38
C PRO A 5 0.13 16.86 15.99
N ASP A 6 1.46 16.79 15.93
CA ASP A 6 2.19 16.23 14.81
C ASP A 6 1.71 14.79 14.66
N THR A 7 0.63 14.60 13.90
CA THR A 7 0.25 13.28 13.41
C THR A 7 1.23 13.03 12.28
N ASP A 8 2.43 12.58 12.66
CA ASP A 8 3.53 12.29 11.77
C ASP A 8 3.04 11.25 10.75
N PHE A 9 2.63 11.73 9.57
CA PHE A 9 2.14 10.86 8.52
C PHE A 9 3.28 9.90 8.16
N PRO A 10 3.00 8.60 8.03
CA PRO A 10 4.03 7.60 7.86
C PRO A 10 4.76 7.90 6.55
N ALA A 11 6.09 7.87 6.60
CA ALA A 11 6.92 8.04 5.43
C ALA A 11 7.35 6.70 4.84
N GLY A 12 7.48 6.66 3.52
CA GLY A 12 7.69 5.43 2.77
C GLY A 12 8.27 5.65 1.38
N LEU A 13 7.99 4.70 0.48
CA LEU A 13 8.42 4.72 -0.92
C LEU A 13 7.23 5.00 -1.83
N LEU A 14 7.43 5.75 -2.91
CA LEU A 14 6.36 6.01 -3.88
C LEU A 14 6.19 4.84 -4.84
N ILE A 15 4.93 4.45 -5.02
CA ILE A 15 4.46 3.47 -5.99
C ILE A 15 3.58 4.20 -7.00
N GLN A 16 3.83 4.04 -8.29
CA GLN A 16 2.97 4.55 -9.34
C GLN A 16 1.75 3.65 -9.49
N VAL A 17 0.56 4.24 -9.61
CA VAL A 17 -0.67 3.50 -9.92
C VAL A 17 -0.78 3.33 -11.44
N VAL A 18 -0.63 2.10 -11.89
CA VAL A 18 -0.87 1.67 -13.26
C VAL A 18 -2.31 1.20 -13.38
N ARG A 19 -3.11 1.99 -14.09
CA ARG A 19 -4.49 1.63 -14.44
C ARG A 19 -4.49 1.00 -15.82
N PRO A 20 -5.00 -0.23 -15.99
CA PRO A 20 -5.32 -0.77 -17.30
C PRO A 20 -6.30 0.14 -18.06
N ALA A 21 -6.55 -0.15 -19.33
CA ALA A 21 -7.54 0.58 -20.11
C ALA A 21 -8.88 0.68 -19.35
N PRO A 22 -9.59 1.83 -19.44
CA PRO A 22 -10.83 2.03 -18.69
C PRO A 22 -11.79 0.87 -18.87
N SER A 23 -12.24 0.28 -17.76
CA SER A 23 -13.24 -0.77 -17.77
C SER A 23 -14.56 -0.21 -18.30
N THR A 24 -15.29 -1.02 -19.09
CA THR A 24 -16.65 -0.67 -19.54
C THR A 24 -17.64 -0.56 -18.38
N TYR A 25 -17.27 -1.09 -17.21
CA TYR A 25 -18.05 -1.06 -15.97
C TYR A 25 -17.65 0.10 -15.03
N GLY A 26 -16.76 0.99 -15.46
CA GLY A 26 -16.30 2.11 -14.65
C GLY A 26 -15.23 1.72 -13.62
N ASP A 27 -15.23 2.38 -12.47
CA ASP A 27 -14.28 2.12 -11.38
C ASP A 27 -14.60 0.82 -10.65
N LEU A 28 -13.79 -0.21 -10.88
CA LEU A 28 -13.92 -1.53 -10.25
C LEU A 28 -13.30 -1.62 -8.85
N THR A 29 -12.62 -0.56 -8.39
CA THR A 29 -12.15 -0.42 -7.01
C THR A 29 -13.26 0.02 -6.06
N LEU A 30 -14.43 0.44 -6.57
CA LEU A 30 -15.54 0.97 -5.77
C LEU A 30 -15.14 2.18 -4.90
N GLY A 31 -14.36 3.10 -5.46
CA GLY A 31 -13.83 4.26 -4.73
C GLY A 31 -12.64 3.93 -3.82
N GLY A 32 -11.88 2.89 -4.17
CA GLY A 32 -10.65 2.51 -3.49
C GLY A 32 -9.56 3.58 -3.61
N VAL A 33 -8.49 3.46 -2.82
CA VAL A 33 -7.39 4.46 -2.79
C VAL A 33 -6.73 4.66 -4.15
N SER A 34 -6.75 3.64 -5.01
CA SER A 34 -6.21 3.66 -6.37
C SER A 34 -7.22 4.09 -7.43
N ALA A 35 -8.49 4.37 -7.09
CA ALA A 35 -9.47 4.89 -8.03
C ALA A 35 -8.94 6.15 -8.74
N GLU A 36 -8.48 7.12 -7.96
CA GLU A 36 -8.03 8.43 -8.45
C GLU A 36 -6.54 8.73 -8.19
N ALA A 37 -5.93 8.13 -7.15
CA ALA A 37 -4.55 8.44 -6.78
C ALA A 37 -3.56 8.01 -7.89
N LYS A 38 -2.66 8.92 -8.30
CA LYS A 38 -1.63 8.59 -9.30
C LYS A 38 -0.44 7.84 -8.68
N GLN A 39 -0.28 8.00 -7.37
CA GLN A 39 0.76 7.38 -6.59
C GLN A 39 0.18 6.84 -5.30
N LEU A 40 0.88 5.90 -4.68
CA LEU A 40 0.63 5.40 -3.33
C LEU A 40 1.96 5.48 -2.56
N THR A 41 1.87 5.54 -1.24
CA THR A 41 3.04 5.53 -0.36
C THR A 41 3.13 4.18 0.34
N LEU A 42 4.10 3.35 -0.04
CA LEU A 42 4.39 2.09 0.65
C LEU A 42 5.10 2.38 1.97
N ILE A 43 4.43 2.13 3.10
CA ILE A 43 4.92 2.51 4.43
C ILE A 43 5.48 1.34 5.25
N GLY A 44 5.17 0.11 4.86
CA GLY A 44 5.58 -1.09 5.58
C GLY A 44 5.09 -2.38 4.94
N ILE A 45 5.29 -3.47 5.68
CA ILE A 45 4.94 -4.84 5.32
C ILE A 45 4.04 -5.40 6.42
N ILE A 46 3.01 -6.15 6.04
CA ILE A 46 2.28 -7.06 6.93
C ILE A 46 2.89 -8.44 6.76
N ASP A 47 3.38 -9.01 7.85
CA ASP A 47 4.00 -10.33 7.84
C ASP A 47 2.97 -11.47 7.78
N ALA A 48 3.44 -12.71 7.97
CA ALA A 48 2.58 -13.90 7.91
C ALA A 48 1.59 -13.99 9.09
N ASP A 49 1.94 -13.39 10.22
CA ASP A 49 1.14 -13.38 11.44
C ASP A 49 0.13 -12.21 11.46
N GLY A 50 0.28 -11.28 10.49
CA GLY A 50 -0.58 -10.12 10.35
C GLY A 50 -0.04 -8.88 11.04
N ASP A 51 1.19 -8.94 11.54
CA ASP A 51 1.85 -7.85 12.25
C ASP A 51 2.47 -6.85 11.28
N TYR A 52 2.42 -5.59 11.66
CA TYR A 52 2.98 -4.49 10.86
C TYR A 52 4.47 -4.30 11.15
N GLU A 53 5.27 -4.39 10.09
CA GLU A 53 6.68 -4.07 10.07
C GLU A 53 6.91 -2.78 9.27
N GLN A 54 7.51 -1.77 9.90
CA GLN A 54 7.92 -0.56 9.20
C GLN A 54 9.06 -0.87 8.21
N LEU A 55 9.06 -0.19 7.06
CA LEU A 55 10.21 -0.26 6.15
C LEU A 55 11.53 0.12 6.85
N PRO A 56 12.69 -0.32 6.37
CA PRO A 56 13.99 0.17 6.85
C PRO A 56 14.07 1.71 6.80
N LYS A 57 14.81 2.33 7.74
CA LYS A 57 14.87 3.79 7.89
C LYS A 57 15.22 4.52 6.59
N GLN A 58 16.13 3.97 5.78
CA GLN A 58 16.54 4.51 4.48
C GLN A 58 15.44 4.47 3.40
N SER A 59 14.34 3.75 3.64
CA SER A 59 13.20 3.62 2.74
C SER A 59 12.00 4.47 3.18
N ARG A 60 12.13 5.25 4.26
CA ARG A 60 11.07 6.13 4.79
C ARG A 60 11.29 7.56 4.30
N VAL A 61 11.14 7.77 2.99
CA VAL A 61 11.57 9.03 2.35
C VAL A 61 10.41 9.99 2.11
N PHE A 62 9.27 9.47 1.64
CA PHE A 62 8.16 10.29 1.20
C PHE A 62 6.99 10.15 2.18
N PRO A 63 6.50 11.24 2.80
CA PRO A 63 5.34 11.18 3.68
C PRO A 63 4.09 10.77 2.88
N ALA A 64 3.25 9.95 3.51
CA ALA A 64 1.90 9.67 3.01
C ALA A 64 1.07 10.95 3.00
N ARG A 65 0.25 11.11 1.97
CA ARG A 65 -0.53 12.33 1.72
C ARG A 65 -1.85 11.99 1.02
N PRO A 66 -2.86 12.88 1.05
CA PRO A 66 -4.17 12.60 0.45
C PRO A 66 -4.12 12.18 -1.04
N ASP A 67 -3.20 12.75 -1.83
CA ASP A 67 -3.00 12.42 -3.25
C ASP A 67 -2.04 11.23 -3.50
N ALA A 68 -1.37 10.75 -2.44
CA ALA A 68 -0.58 9.52 -2.43
C ALA A 68 -0.82 8.72 -1.13
N PRO A 69 -2.01 8.11 -0.99
CA PRO A 69 -2.42 7.42 0.23
C PRO A 69 -1.45 6.32 0.67
N ALA A 70 -1.46 6.02 1.97
CA ALA A 70 -0.63 4.97 2.55
C ALA A 70 -1.12 3.58 2.16
N VAL A 71 -0.18 2.69 1.82
CA VAL A 71 -0.40 1.27 1.59
C VAL A 71 0.70 0.44 2.26
N VAL A 72 0.41 -0.82 2.51
CA VAL A 72 1.37 -1.82 2.99
C VAL A 72 1.43 -2.99 2.01
N LEU A 73 2.57 -3.67 1.97
CA LEU A 73 2.67 -4.97 1.29
C LEU A 73 2.17 -6.06 2.23
N ASP A 74 1.23 -6.88 1.78
CA ASP A 74 0.63 -7.93 2.59
C ASP A 74 1.12 -9.32 2.17
N ARG A 75 1.69 -10.08 3.13
CA ARG A 75 2.17 -11.46 2.92
C ARG A 75 1.09 -12.52 3.15
N THR A 76 -0.03 -12.17 3.77
CA THR A 76 -1.06 -13.13 4.18
C THR A 76 -1.84 -13.73 2.99
N ALA A 77 -1.71 -13.15 1.80
CA ALA A 77 -2.31 -13.64 0.56
C ALA A 77 -1.53 -14.83 -0.05
N GLY A 78 -1.29 -15.90 0.74
CA GLY A 78 -0.64 -17.12 0.26
C GLY A 78 0.81 -16.91 -0.22
N GLY A 79 1.50 -15.89 0.30
CA GLY A 79 2.87 -15.54 -0.10
C GLY A 79 2.98 -14.67 -1.36
N PHE A 80 1.86 -14.33 -2.00
CA PHE A 80 1.86 -13.35 -3.09
C PHE A 80 1.91 -11.93 -2.51
N PRO A 81 2.88 -11.09 -2.90
CA PRO A 81 2.90 -9.71 -2.46
C PRO A 81 1.73 -8.98 -3.10
N ILE A 82 0.86 -8.40 -2.27
CA ILE A 82 -0.23 -7.53 -2.71
C ILE A 82 -0.13 -6.19 -1.97
N LEU A 83 -0.59 -5.10 -2.58
CA LEU A 83 -0.68 -3.80 -1.93
C LEU A 83 -2.08 -3.64 -1.33
N VAL A 84 -2.18 -3.32 -0.05
CA VAL A 84 -3.47 -3.06 0.62
C VAL A 84 -3.47 -1.66 1.25
N PRO A 85 -4.61 -0.94 1.27
CA PRO A 85 -4.75 0.32 1.99
C PRO A 85 -4.31 0.20 3.45
N ALA A 86 -3.61 1.21 3.94
CA ALA A 86 -3.18 1.27 5.34
C ALA A 86 -3.94 2.35 6.11
N SER A 87 -4.19 2.10 7.39
CA SER A 87 -4.82 3.03 8.32
C SER A 87 -4.15 3.00 9.69
N HIS A 88 -4.16 4.12 10.39
CA HIS A 88 -3.69 4.21 11.76
C HIS A 88 -4.84 3.93 12.75
N HIS A 89 -4.63 2.98 13.66
CA HIS A 89 -5.49 2.75 14.80
C HIS A 89 -4.81 3.28 16.08
N PRO A 90 -5.53 3.99 16.97
CA PRO A 90 -4.91 4.60 18.16
C PRO A 90 -4.16 3.62 19.07
N GLU A 91 -4.64 2.38 19.18
CA GLU A 91 -4.09 1.38 20.11
C GLU A 91 -3.03 0.48 19.49
N THR A 92 -3.10 0.26 18.17
CA THR A 92 -2.27 -0.75 17.48
C THR A 92 -1.35 -0.13 16.43
N GLY A 93 -1.41 1.20 16.25
CA GLY A 93 -0.60 1.91 15.27
C GLY A 93 -1.06 1.67 13.82
N TRP A 94 -0.11 1.77 12.90
CA TRP A 94 -0.34 1.52 11.47
C TRP A 94 -0.54 0.05 11.16
N GLY A 95 -1.43 -0.25 10.22
CA GLY A 95 -1.64 -1.58 9.67
C GLY A 95 -2.55 -1.53 8.45
N ARG A 96 -2.90 -2.68 7.87
CA ARG A 96 -3.88 -2.74 6.78
C ARG A 96 -5.27 -2.33 7.28
N VAL A 97 -6.08 -1.75 6.41
CA VAL A 97 -7.51 -1.53 6.69
C VAL A 97 -8.16 -2.89 7.00
N ARG A 98 -8.93 -2.97 8.10
CA ARG A 98 -9.50 -4.23 8.63
C ARG A 98 -10.71 -4.78 7.89
N THR A 99 -11.14 -4.13 6.81
CA THR A 99 -12.22 -4.64 5.96
C THR A 99 -11.69 -5.65 4.96
N HIS A 100 -12.56 -6.50 4.41
CA HIS A 100 -12.17 -7.36 3.30
C HIS A 100 -11.83 -6.49 2.08
N THR A 101 -10.60 -6.59 1.59
CA THR A 101 -10.17 -5.91 0.38
C THR A 101 -9.85 -6.90 -0.73
N MET A 102 -10.30 -6.56 -1.94
CA MET A 102 -10.06 -7.35 -3.14
C MET A 102 -9.33 -6.52 -4.19
N ALA A 103 -8.71 -7.21 -5.16
CA ALA A 103 -8.13 -6.55 -6.31
C ALA A 103 -9.21 -5.83 -7.13
N GLY A 104 -9.07 -4.50 -7.29
CA GLY A 104 -9.95 -3.69 -8.12
C GLY A 104 -9.52 -3.61 -9.59
N GLY A 105 -8.44 -4.30 -9.97
CA GLY A 105 -7.89 -4.31 -11.33
C GLY A 105 -6.77 -3.29 -11.59
N ASN A 106 -6.42 -2.47 -10.59
CA ASN A 106 -5.27 -1.57 -10.66
C ASN A 106 -4.00 -2.24 -10.12
N PHE A 107 -2.84 -1.76 -10.59
CA PHE A 107 -1.54 -2.28 -10.19
C PHE A 107 -0.61 -1.17 -9.70
N GLY A 108 0.30 -1.51 -8.80
CA GLY A 108 1.39 -0.67 -8.34
C GLY A 108 2.70 -1.03 -9.03
N ALA A 109 3.43 -0.03 -9.54
CA ALA A 109 4.76 -0.23 -10.10
C ALA A 109 5.75 0.80 -9.55
N SER A 110 7.02 0.43 -9.46
CA SER A 110 8.09 1.36 -9.07
C SER A 110 9.41 0.98 -9.74
N SER A 111 10.20 1.99 -10.08
CA SER A 111 11.59 1.85 -10.52
C SER A 111 12.58 1.93 -9.35
N ASP A 112 12.11 2.18 -8.12
CA ASP A 112 12.94 2.25 -6.93
C ASP A 112 13.31 0.84 -6.46
N SER A 113 14.61 0.51 -6.45
CA SER A 113 15.08 -0.82 -6.06
C SER A 113 14.68 -1.21 -4.63
N ARG A 114 14.47 -0.23 -3.73
CA ARG A 114 14.04 -0.48 -2.35
C ARG A 114 12.63 -1.04 -2.27
N VAL A 115 11.79 -0.77 -3.27
CA VAL A 115 10.47 -1.42 -3.40
C VAL A 115 10.67 -2.89 -3.78
N GLY A 116 11.62 -3.18 -4.69
CA GLY A 116 12.00 -4.54 -5.05
C GLY A 116 12.50 -5.36 -3.86
N ASP A 117 13.29 -4.75 -2.96
CA ASP A 117 13.74 -5.40 -1.72
C ASP A 117 12.56 -5.75 -0.79
N ALA A 118 11.58 -4.86 -0.67
CA ALA A 118 10.36 -5.12 0.10
C ALA A 118 9.51 -6.26 -0.51
N LEU A 119 9.41 -6.32 -1.85
CA LEU A 119 8.72 -7.40 -2.56
C LEU A 119 9.46 -8.74 -2.42
N LEU A 120 10.79 -8.74 -2.45
CA LEU A 120 11.63 -9.91 -2.20
C LEU A 120 11.43 -10.41 -0.77
N ALA A 121 11.37 -9.51 0.21
CA ALA A 121 11.13 -9.89 1.60
C ALA A 121 9.80 -10.66 1.73
N VAL A 122 8.74 -10.20 1.05
CA VAL A 122 7.41 -10.84 1.09
C VAL A 122 7.34 -12.14 0.31
N SER A 123 7.81 -12.15 -0.93
CA SER A 123 7.64 -13.28 -1.86
C SER A 123 8.74 -14.35 -1.76
N GLY A 124 9.84 -14.07 -1.05
CA GLY A 124 11.00 -14.95 -0.96
C GLY A 124 11.80 -15.09 -2.26
N SER A 125 11.41 -14.39 -3.34
CA SER A 125 12.07 -14.43 -4.64
C SER A 125 12.13 -13.03 -5.26
N ARG A 126 13.03 -12.83 -6.22
CA ARG A 126 13.09 -11.54 -6.92
C ARG A 126 11.81 -11.36 -7.73
N PHE A 127 11.10 -10.27 -7.47
CA PHE A 127 9.90 -9.92 -8.19
C PHE A 127 10.20 -8.79 -9.18
N TYR A 128 9.82 -8.99 -10.45
CA TYR A 128 9.90 -7.97 -11.49
C TYR A 128 8.53 -7.83 -12.16
N GLY A 129 7.91 -6.67 -12.00
CA GLY A 129 6.60 -6.40 -12.57
C GLY A 129 5.75 -5.49 -11.68
N ALA A 130 4.50 -5.33 -12.08
CA ALA A 130 3.51 -4.59 -11.31
C ALA A 130 2.80 -5.51 -10.29
N VAL A 131 2.41 -4.94 -9.16
CA VAL A 131 1.84 -5.64 -8.01
C VAL A 131 0.36 -5.31 -7.91
N ALA A 132 -0.50 -6.31 -7.68
CA ALA A 132 -1.94 -6.06 -7.56
C ALA A 132 -2.25 -5.13 -6.37
N ILE A 133 -3.14 -4.15 -6.59
CA ILE A 133 -3.67 -3.30 -5.53
C ILE A 133 -5.02 -3.85 -5.10
N HIS A 134 -5.09 -4.26 -3.84
CA HIS A 134 -6.27 -4.80 -3.17
C HIS A 134 -6.93 -3.71 -2.34
N ASP A 135 -7.68 -2.84 -3.03
CA ASP A 135 -8.37 -1.69 -2.44
C ASP A 135 -9.88 -1.64 -2.77
N ARG A 136 -10.42 -2.68 -3.43
CA ARG A 136 -11.87 -2.84 -3.59
C ARG A 136 -12.50 -3.23 -2.26
N ILE A 137 -13.37 -2.37 -1.74
CA ILE A 137 -14.12 -2.59 -0.50
C ILE A 137 -15.60 -2.69 -0.84
N GLU A 138 -16.16 -3.90 -0.74
CA GLU A 138 -17.60 -4.13 -0.88
C GLU A 138 -18.32 -3.86 0.45
N ARG A 139 -19.52 -3.28 0.39
CA ARG A 139 -20.36 -2.93 1.54
C ARG A 139 -21.66 -3.71 1.52
#